data_AF-A0A8H5M9J4-F1
#
_entry.id   AF-A0A8H5M9J4-F1
#
_cell.length_a   1.000
_cell.length_b   1.000
_cell.length_c   1.000
_cell.angle_alpha   90.00
_cell.angle_beta   90.00
_cell.angle_gamma   90.00
#
_symmetry.space_group_name_H-M   'P 1'
#
loop_
_entity.id
_entity.type
_entity.pdbx_description
1 polymer ?
#
loop_
_entity_poly.entity_id
_entity_poly.type
_entity_poly.pdbx_seq_one_letter_code
_entity_poly.pdbx_strand_id
1 'polypeptide(L)'
;MCVPTPHQTIHFTKTRTDYSQCLPGTATTTPGTTTTPTTTTTPGGTSTTTTTGPSATGSQIRTVQDPVYHFYLQNSGGVPVLGPESSSGRFTLGSTISLNNADGSKLYLNIDNSGTQSYKSLTFGATATTTNWGLEGDTIVTTSPRQLNFIACPGSSSTIYNVYLQQGNDTPPGKTCTLVTLHLPCLC
;
A
#
# COMPACT_ATOMS: atom_id res chain seq x y z
N MET A 1 -25.71 -9.88 69.10
CA MET A 1 -25.75 -10.31 67.68
C MET A 1 -25.04 -9.19 66.90
N CYS A 2 -23.75 -9.22 66.53
CA CYS A 2 -22.98 -10.17 65.70
C CYS A 2 -23.86 -10.69 64.54
N VAL A 3 -23.61 -10.41 63.27
CA VAL A 3 -22.33 -10.40 62.51
C VAL A 3 -22.40 -9.44 61.30
N PRO A 4 -21.27 -8.81 60.88
CA PRO A 4 -21.12 -8.04 59.63
C PRO A 4 -20.59 -8.90 58.46
N THR A 5 -20.81 -8.48 57.21
CA THR A 5 -20.29 -9.15 55.99
C THR A 5 -20.13 -8.10 54.87
N PRO A 6 -19.21 -8.27 53.89
CA PRO A 6 -17.79 -7.99 54.06
C PRO A 6 -17.24 -7.01 53.00
N HIS A 7 -16.03 -6.52 53.30
CA HIS A 7 -15.12 -5.79 52.40
C HIS A 7 -14.71 -6.66 51.20
N GLN A 8 -14.62 -6.08 50.00
CA GLN A 8 -13.74 -6.64 48.97
C GLN A 8 -12.95 -5.52 48.28
N THR A 9 -11.69 -5.43 48.71
CA THR A 9 -10.60 -4.66 48.12
C THR A 9 -10.26 -5.22 46.75
N ILE A 10 -10.32 -4.40 45.71
CA ILE A 10 -9.85 -4.76 44.36
C ILE A 10 -8.32 -4.58 44.32
N HIS A 11 -7.62 -5.70 44.30
CA HIS A 11 -6.19 -5.77 44.04
C HIS A 11 -5.91 -5.50 42.56
N PHE A 12 -5.20 -4.42 42.24
CA PHE A 12 -4.52 -4.27 40.96
C PHE A 12 -3.17 -4.98 41.03
N THR A 13 -3.11 -6.23 40.57
CA THR A 13 -1.84 -6.80 40.11
C THR A 13 -2.09 -7.87 39.05
N LYS A 14 -1.86 -7.51 37.78
CA LYS A 14 -1.24 -8.45 36.84
C LYS A 14 -0.49 -7.70 35.77
N THR A 15 0.83 -7.74 35.92
CA THR A 15 1.85 -7.48 34.91
C THR A 15 1.50 -8.21 33.60
N ARG A 16 1.30 -7.45 32.51
CA ARG A 16 1.44 -8.00 31.15
C ARG A 16 2.85 -7.70 30.67
N THR A 17 3.72 -8.65 30.98
CA THR A 17 5.05 -8.80 30.40
C THR A 17 4.85 -9.46 29.04
N ASP A 18 4.38 -8.67 28.07
CA ASP A 18 4.11 -9.14 26.71
C ASP A 18 4.88 -8.23 25.72
N TYR A 19 6.06 -7.75 26.12
CA TYR A 19 6.99 -7.03 25.26
C TYR A 19 8.05 -8.02 24.75
N SER A 20 7.68 -8.82 23.77
CA SER A 20 8.63 -9.63 23.01
C SER A 20 9.30 -8.75 21.96
N GLN A 21 10.30 -7.97 22.37
CA GLN A 21 11.24 -7.41 21.41
C GLN A 21 12.03 -8.56 20.81
N CYS A 22 11.92 -8.72 19.48
CA CYS A 22 12.83 -9.57 18.72
C CYS A 22 14.27 -9.12 19.02
N LEU A 23 15.01 -9.98 19.72
CA LEU A 23 16.45 -9.85 19.85
C LEU A 23 17.07 -10.05 18.46
N PRO A 24 17.98 -9.17 18.00
CA PRO A 24 18.75 -9.42 16.79
C PRO A 24 19.62 -10.67 17.00
N GLY A 25 19.34 -11.71 16.22
CA GLY A 25 20.11 -12.94 16.20
C GLY A 25 21.54 -12.68 15.74
N THR A 26 22.50 -13.00 16.59
CA THR A 26 23.92 -13.01 16.28
C THR A 26 24.22 -14.14 15.29
N ALA A 27 24.84 -13.79 14.16
CA ALA A 27 25.31 -14.76 13.17
C ALA A 27 26.37 -15.67 13.79
N THR A 28 26.09 -16.98 13.84
CA THR A 28 27.10 -17.99 14.12
C THR A 28 27.74 -18.40 12.81
N THR A 29 29.02 -18.03 12.64
CA THR A 29 29.87 -18.52 11.54
C THR A 29 30.28 -19.97 11.83
N THR A 30 29.82 -20.91 11.03
CA THR A 30 30.40 -22.25 10.96
C THR A 30 31.26 -22.37 9.70
N PRO A 31 32.55 -22.78 9.81
CA PRO A 31 33.38 -23.07 8.65
C PRO A 31 32.92 -24.35 7.95
N GLY A 32 32.44 -24.23 6.71
CA GLY A 32 32.07 -25.34 5.85
C GLY A 32 33.18 -25.66 4.86
N THR A 33 33.61 -26.91 4.90
CA THR A 33 34.76 -27.53 4.23
C THR A 33 34.67 -27.53 2.69
N THR A 34 35.82 -27.24 2.05
CA THR A 34 36.10 -27.44 0.62
C THR A 34 35.86 -28.89 0.18
N THR A 35 35.04 -29.09 -0.86
CA THR A 35 35.14 -30.23 -1.79
C THR A 35 34.83 -29.80 -3.23
N THR A 36 35.66 -30.29 -4.14
CA THR A 36 35.86 -30.04 -5.59
C THR A 36 34.71 -30.63 -6.46
N PRO A 37 34.54 -30.22 -7.75
CA PRO A 37 33.24 -30.21 -8.42
C PRO A 37 32.88 -31.50 -9.14
N THR A 38 31.57 -31.77 -9.24
CA THR A 38 31.00 -32.81 -10.10
C THR A 38 30.33 -32.18 -11.31
N THR A 39 30.85 -32.50 -12.49
CA THR A 39 30.34 -32.10 -13.80
C THR A 39 29.03 -32.83 -14.10
N THR A 40 27.92 -32.09 -14.17
CA THR A 40 26.63 -32.60 -14.68
C THR A 40 26.23 -31.79 -15.91
N THR A 41 26.27 -32.43 -17.07
CA THR A 41 25.79 -31.92 -18.35
C THR A 41 24.28 -32.11 -18.47
N THR A 42 23.52 -31.01 -18.62
CA THR A 42 22.08 -31.01 -18.95
C THR A 42 21.81 -29.84 -19.94
N PRO A 43 20.91 -30.01 -20.95
CA PRO A 43 20.98 -29.31 -22.22
C PRO A 43 20.41 -27.88 -22.23
N GLY A 44 20.81 -27.14 -23.26
CA GLY A 44 20.60 -25.70 -23.45
C GLY A 44 19.16 -25.23 -23.28
N GLY A 45 18.92 -24.49 -22.20
CA GLY A 45 17.87 -23.50 -22.15
C GLY A 45 18.37 -22.21 -22.79
N THR A 46 17.71 -21.76 -23.85
CA THR A 46 17.88 -20.41 -24.39
C THR A 46 17.67 -19.42 -23.25
N SER A 47 18.77 -18.84 -22.76
CA SER A 47 18.75 -17.76 -21.79
C SER A 47 18.17 -16.55 -22.50
N THR A 48 16.86 -16.36 -22.40
CA THR A 48 16.24 -15.08 -22.74
C THR A 48 16.76 -14.09 -21.70
N THR A 49 17.84 -13.39 -22.04
CA THR A 49 18.22 -12.17 -21.34
C THR A 49 17.08 -11.18 -21.54
N THR A 50 16.09 -11.21 -20.64
CA THR A 50 15.26 -10.04 -20.38
C THR A 50 16.22 -8.97 -19.89
N THR A 51 16.56 -8.04 -20.78
CA THR A 51 17.17 -6.77 -20.40
C THR A 51 16.19 -6.08 -19.47
N THR A 52 16.35 -6.28 -18.17
CA THR A 52 15.65 -5.51 -17.15
C THR A 52 16.14 -4.08 -17.31
N GLY A 53 15.29 -3.24 -17.90
CA GLY A 53 15.44 -1.79 -17.77
C GLY A 53 15.54 -1.42 -16.29
N PRO A 54 16.07 -0.22 -15.98
CA PRO A 54 16.15 0.23 -14.59
C PRO A 54 14.79 0.09 -13.91
N SER A 55 14.79 -0.48 -12.70
CA SER A 55 13.58 -0.52 -11.87
C SER A 55 13.11 0.91 -11.62
N ALA A 56 11.81 1.16 -11.76
CA ALA A 56 11.24 2.47 -11.47
C ALA A 56 11.59 2.88 -10.03
N THR A 57 11.97 4.14 -9.83
CA THR A 57 12.32 4.70 -8.51
C THR A 57 11.12 5.43 -7.90
N GLY A 58 11.20 5.78 -6.62
CA GLY A 58 10.12 6.44 -5.87
C GLY A 58 9.52 5.54 -4.79
N SER A 59 8.45 5.97 -4.14
CA SER A 59 7.77 5.23 -3.07
C SER A 59 6.60 4.44 -3.62
N GLN A 60 6.25 3.32 -2.99
CA GLN A 60 4.95 2.72 -3.23
C GLN A 60 3.87 3.50 -2.46
N ILE A 61 2.62 3.27 -2.81
CA ILE A 61 1.46 3.76 -2.07
C ILE A 61 0.56 2.55 -1.81
N ARG A 62 0.10 2.35 -0.58
CA ARG A 62 -0.68 1.18 -0.17
C ARG A 62 -1.82 1.52 0.77
N THR A 63 -2.76 0.59 0.91
CA THR A 63 -3.79 0.60 1.97
C THR A 63 -3.34 -0.21 3.18
N VAL A 64 -3.85 0.15 4.36
CA VAL A 64 -3.49 -0.46 5.66
C VAL A 64 -4.71 -1.03 6.39
N GLN A 65 -5.82 -1.23 5.68
CA GLN A 65 -7.10 -1.70 6.21
C GLN A 65 -7.66 -2.85 5.36
N ASP A 66 -8.31 -3.81 6.00
CA ASP A 66 -9.08 -4.86 5.33
C ASP A 66 -10.29 -4.28 4.57
N PRO A 67 -10.75 -4.92 3.47
CA PRO A 67 -10.24 -6.18 2.87
C PRO A 67 -9.07 -5.98 1.91
N VAL A 68 -8.55 -4.76 1.79
CA VAL A 68 -7.48 -4.40 0.85
C VAL A 68 -6.16 -4.18 1.58
N TYR A 69 -5.93 -4.84 2.72
CA TYR A 69 -4.69 -4.68 3.47
C TYR A 69 -3.49 -5.09 2.59
N HIS A 70 -2.46 -4.24 2.54
CA HIS A 70 -1.29 -4.45 1.68
C HIS A 70 -1.60 -4.56 0.18
N PHE A 71 -2.69 -3.93 -0.27
CA PHE A 71 -2.86 -3.67 -1.68
C PHE A 71 -2.24 -2.33 -2.04
N TYR A 72 -1.62 -2.30 -3.21
CA TYR A 72 -0.75 -1.23 -3.66
C TYR A 72 -1.36 -0.52 -4.86
N LEU A 73 -1.22 0.80 -4.88
CA LEU A 73 -1.65 1.63 -5.99
C LEU A 73 -0.82 1.29 -7.24
N GLN A 74 -1.52 1.07 -8.35
CA GLN A 74 -0.92 0.69 -9.62
C GLN A 74 -1.77 1.22 -10.78
N ASN A 75 -1.17 1.21 -11.97
CA ASN A 75 -1.83 1.67 -13.19
C ASN A 75 -2.39 0.48 -13.98
N SER A 76 -3.68 0.53 -14.28
CA SER A 76 -4.35 -0.38 -15.22
C SER A 76 -4.90 0.43 -16.38
N GLY A 77 -4.08 0.61 -17.45
CA GLY A 77 -4.52 1.29 -18.67
C GLY A 77 -4.95 2.75 -18.48
N GLY A 78 -4.33 3.49 -17.55
CA GLY A 78 -4.70 4.86 -17.20
C GLY A 78 -5.66 4.94 -16.01
N VAL A 79 -6.16 3.82 -15.51
CA VAL A 79 -7.04 3.75 -14.34
C VAL A 79 -6.23 3.35 -13.10
N PRO A 80 -6.24 4.16 -12.04
CA PRO A 80 -5.65 3.79 -10.76
C PRO A 80 -6.47 2.68 -10.11
N VAL A 81 -5.79 1.59 -9.73
CA VAL A 81 -6.38 0.47 -8.99
C VAL A 81 -5.47 0.06 -7.84
N LEU A 82 -6.03 -0.64 -6.85
CA LEU A 82 -5.31 -1.30 -5.78
C LEU A 82 -5.16 -2.78 -6.12
N GLY A 83 -3.96 -3.34 -5.98
CA GLY A 83 -3.67 -4.74 -6.27
C GLY A 83 -2.44 -5.29 -5.57
N PRO A 84 -1.91 -6.45 -5.98
CA PRO A 84 -0.78 -7.09 -5.32
C PRO A 84 0.51 -6.27 -5.44
N GLU A 85 1.39 -6.39 -4.46
CA GLU A 85 2.67 -5.67 -4.39
C GLU A 85 3.54 -5.84 -5.63
N SER A 86 3.54 -7.03 -6.24
CA SER A 86 4.33 -7.35 -7.43
C SER A 86 4.00 -6.50 -8.65
N SER A 87 2.82 -5.87 -8.67
CA SER A 87 2.35 -4.98 -9.74
C SER A 87 2.32 -3.51 -9.31
N SER A 88 2.79 -3.20 -8.11
CA SER A 88 2.77 -1.87 -7.51
C SER A 88 3.51 -0.83 -8.35
N GLY A 89 2.91 0.36 -8.47
CA GLY A 89 3.58 1.54 -9.02
C GLY A 89 4.63 2.11 -8.07
N ARG A 90 5.60 2.84 -8.64
CA ARG A 90 6.57 3.65 -7.89
C ARG A 90 6.32 5.12 -8.18
N PHE A 91 6.15 5.91 -7.13
CA PHE A 91 5.62 7.25 -7.19
C PHE A 91 6.63 8.27 -6.66
N THR A 92 6.71 9.42 -7.33
CA THR A 92 7.29 10.64 -6.77
C THR A 92 6.16 11.49 -6.20
N LEU A 93 6.34 11.98 -4.98
CA LEU A 93 5.32 12.73 -4.24
C LEU A 93 5.74 14.18 -4.03
N GLY A 94 4.76 15.08 -4.06
CA GLY A 94 4.89 16.51 -3.83
C GLY A 94 3.50 17.14 -3.95
N SER A 95 3.41 18.35 -4.53
CA SER A 95 2.11 18.94 -4.90
C SER A 95 1.38 18.14 -5.99
N THR A 96 2.11 17.28 -6.71
CA THR A 96 1.59 16.28 -7.64
C THR A 96 2.05 14.88 -7.20
N ILE A 97 1.34 13.84 -7.63
CA ILE A 97 1.78 12.45 -7.47
C ILE A 97 2.02 11.89 -8.86
N SER A 98 3.27 11.58 -9.19
CA SER A 98 3.64 11.00 -10.49
C SER A 98 4.05 9.54 -10.35
N LEU A 99 3.38 8.65 -11.08
CA LEU A 99 3.85 7.31 -11.38
C LEU A 99 5.07 7.39 -12.29
N ASN A 100 6.18 6.80 -11.86
CA ASN A 100 7.41 6.69 -12.63
C ASN A 100 7.38 5.35 -13.39
N ASN A 101 7.40 5.41 -14.72
CA ASN A 101 7.49 4.22 -15.55
C ASN A 101 8.96 3.83 -15.76
N ALA A 102 9.21 2.56 -16.09
CA ALA A 102 10.55 2.04 -16.31
C ALA A 102 11.28 2.69 -17.51
N ASP A 103 10.53 3.22 -18.48
CA ASP A 103 11.05 3.97 -19.63
C ASP A 103 11.38 5.44 -19.32
N GLY A 104 11.22 5.86 -18.07
CA GLY A 104 11.45 7.24 -17.61
C GLY A 104 10.27 8.19 -17.86
N SER A 105 9.22 7.74 -18.56
CA SER A 105 7.99 8.51 -18.70
C SER A 105 7.22 8.59 -17.37
N LYS A 106 6.33 9.57 -17.27
CA LYS A 106 5.52 9.80 -16.07
C LYS A 106 4.04 9.88 -16.40
N LEU A 107 3.22 9.34 -15.51
CA LEU A 107 1.79 9.60 -15.46
C LEU A 107 1.44 10.22 -14.12
N TYR A 108 0.48 11.11 -14.09
CA TYR A 108 0.09 11.85 -12.90
C TYR A 108 -1.26 11.37 -12.40
N LEU A 109 -1.33 11.10 -11.09
CA LEU A 109 -2.59 10.80 -10.43
C LEU A 109 -3.42 12.07 -10.37
N ASN A 110 -4.55 12.06 -11.07
CA ASN A 110 -5.45 13.20 -11.19
C ASN A 110 -6.84 12.83 -10.70
N ILE A 111 -7.50 13.80 -10.06
CA ILE A 111 -8.91 13.76 -9.70
C ILE A 111 -9.71 14.23 -10.91
N ASP A 112 -10.62 13.40 -11.38
CA ASP A 112 -11.62 13.80 -12.36
C ASP A 112 -12.78 14.51 -11.65
N ASN A 113 -12.85 15.82 -11.84
CA ASN A 113 -13.86 16.67 -11.23
C ASN A 113 -15.21 16.67 -11.97
N SER A 114 -15.31 16.04 -13.15
CA SER A 114 -16.53 16.02 -13.97
C SER A 114 -17.63 15.08 -13.44
N GLY A 115 -17.29 14.18 -12.50
CA GLY A 115 -18.21 13.19 -11.93
C GLY A 115 -19.05 13.68 -10.73
N THR A 116 -19.56 12.72 -9.95
CA THR A 116 -20.43 12.98 -8.79
C THR A 116 -19.77 13.83 -7.73
N GLN A 117 -20.56 14.51 -6.88
CA GLN A 117 -20.01 15.27 -5.75
C GLN A 117 -19.61 14.39 -4.55
N SER A 118 -20.09 13.14 -4.49
CA SER A 118 -19.85 12.22 -3.37
C SER A 118 -18.59 11.38 -3.54
N TYR A 119 -18.22 11.04 -4.77
CA TYR A 119 -16.94 10.38 -5.08
C TYR A 119 -16.42 10.86 -6.43
N LYS A 120 -15.11 11.02 -6.52
CA LYS A 120 -14.41 11.45 -7.74
C LYS A 120 -13.56 10.31 -8.26
N SER A 121 -13.69 10.04 -9.55
CA SER A 121 -12.81 9.10 -10.25
C SER A 121 -11.38 9.62 -10.24
N LEU A 122 -10.44 8.68 -10.23
CA LEU A 122 -9.02 8.98 -10.36
C LEU A 122 -8.53 8.51 -11.73
N THR A 123 -7.53 9.20 -12.28
CA THR A 123 -6.90 8.85 -13.56
C THR A 123 -5.39 8.98 -13.47
N PHE A 124 -4.68 8.22 -14.29
CA PHE A 124 -3.27 8.42 -14.59
C PHE A 124 -3.15 9.08 -15.97
N GLY A 125 -2.92 10.39 -15.98
CA GLY A 125 -2.79 11.19 -17.21
C GLY A 125 -1.35 11.65 -17.46
N ALA A 126 -1.01 11.97 -18.72
CA ALA A 126 0.33 12.49 -19.05
C ALA A 126 0.61 13.90 -18.47
N THR A 127 -0.44 14.61 -18.05
CA THR A 127 -0.36 15.97 -17.47
C THR A 127 -0.92 15.96 -16.06
N ALA A 128 -0.25 16.66 -15.14
CA ALA A 128 -0.78 16.90 -13.80
C ALA A 128 -1.87 17.98 -13.85
N THR A 129 -3.12 17.58 -13.65
CA THR A 129 -4.25 18.50 -13.48
C THR A 129 -4.62 18.68 -12.01
N THR A 130 -4.24 17.72 -11.16
CA THR A 130 -4.35 17.84 -9.70
C THR A 130 -2.99 18.22 -9.11
N THR A 131 -2.91 19.41 -8.51
CA THR A 131 -1.65 20.01 -8.03
C THR A 131 -1.70 20.39 -6.55
N ASN A 132 -2.66 19.83 -5.82
CA ASN A 132 -2.87 20.06 -4.39
C ASN A 132 -2.76 18.76 -3.59
N TRP A 133 -2.07 17.74 -4.11
CA TRP A 133 -1.71 16.56 -3.33
C TRP A 133 -0.74 16.94 -2.20
N GLY A 134 -0.73 16.16 -1.14
CA GLY A 134 0.14 16.34 0.01
C GLY A 134 0.22 15.09 0.87
N LEU A 135 0.95 15.22 1.97
CA LEU A 135 1.11 14.19 2.99
C LEU A 135 0.72 14.73 4.36
N GLU A 136 0.01 13.92 5.12
CA GLU A 136 -0.16 14.10 6.57
C GLU A 136 0.46 12.89 7.26
N GLY A 137 1.67 13.06 7.80
CA GLY A 137 2.51 11.92 8.16
C GLY A 137 2.87 11.11 6.91
N ASP A 138 2.43 9.86 6.86
CA ASP A 138 2.56 8.98 5.69
C ASP A 138 1.28 8.90 4.83
N THR A 139 0.19 9.56 5.25
CA THR A 139 -1.12 9.47 4.59
C THR A 139 -1.19 10.42 3.40
N ILE A 140 -1.66 9.90 2.25
CA ILE A 140 -1.93 10.69 1.05
C ILE A 140 -3.19 11.53 1.26
N VAL A 141 -3.10 12.83 1.01
CA VAL A 141 -4.23 13.76 1.12
C VAL A 141 -4.30 14.71 -0.06
N THR A 142 -5.48 15.23 -0.39
CA THR A 142 -5.60 16.55 -1.01
C THR A 142 -5.54 17.61 0.08
N THR A 143 -5.00 18.78 -0.22
CA THR A 143 -4.78 19.85 0.77
C THR A 143 -5.86 20.95 0.71
N SER A 144 -6.53 21.12 -0.43
CA SER A 144 -7.56 22.16 -0.60
C SER A 144 -8.62 21.79 -1.64
N PRO A 145 -9.85 21.39 -1.25
CA PRO A 145 -10.23 21.09 0.13
C PRO A 145 -9.42 19.89 0.67
N ARG A 146 -9.26 19.82 1.99
CA ARG A 146 -8.59 18.70 2.63
C ARG A 146 -9.43 17.43 2.49
N GLN A 147 -8.87 16.38 1.89
CA GLN A 147 -9.52 15.06 1.78
C GLN A 147 -8.47 13.95 1.88
N LEU A 148 -8.78 12.91 2.63
CA LEU A 148 -7.92 11.73 2.84
C LEU A 148 -8.68 10.41 2.68
N ASN A 149 -10.01 10.49 2.59
CA ASN A 149 -10.88 9.33 2.43
C ASN A 149 -10.90 8.91 0.98
N PHE A 150 -10.64 7.64 0.75
CA PHE A 150 -10.81 6.97 -0.51
C PHE A 150 -11.80 5.83 -0.32
N ILE A 151 -12.45 5.40 -1.40
CA ILE A 151 -13.22 4.16 -1.41
C ILE A 151 -12.57 3.17 -2.35
N ALA A 152 -12.37 1.95 -1.85
CA ALA A 152 -11.91 0.81 -2.62
C ALA A 152 -13.12 -0.07 -2.98
N CYS A 153 -13.41 -0.19 -4.27
CA CYS A 153 -14.55 -0.94 -4.78
C CYS A 153 -14.05 -2.19 -5.52
N PRO A 154 -14.51 -3.40 -5.18
CA PRO A 154 -14.11 -4.63 -5.87
C PRO A 154 -14.27 -4.50 -7.39
N GLY A 155 -13.20 -4.86 -8.11
CA GLY A 155 -13.19 -5.01 -9.55
C GLY A 155 -13.91 -6.28 -10.01
N SER A 156 -13.51 -6.78 -11.16
CA SER A 156 -13.95 -8.10 -11.67
C SER A 156 -13.22 -9.27 -11.02
N SER A 157 -12.10 -9.03 -10.34
CA SER A 157 -11.36 -10.02 -9.55
C SER A 157 -11.32 -9.61 -8.07
N SER A 158 -11.14 -10.59 -7.19
CA SER A 158 -10.97 -10.36 -5.75
C SER A 158 -9.62 -9.71 -5.39
N THR A 159 -8.71 -9.61 -6.37
CA THR A 159 -7.35 -9.10 -6.19
C THR A 159 -7.15 -7.69 -6.72
N ILE A 160 -8.17 -7.10 -7.35
CA ILE A 160 -8.10 -5.75 -7.92
C ILE A 160 -9.29 -4.94 -7.44
N TYR A 161 -9.02 -3.76 -6.91
CA TYR A 161 -10.05 -2.81 -6.46
C TYR A 161 -9.89 -1.49 -7.19
N ASN A 162 -10.97 -0.96 -7.73
CA ASN A 162 -11.01 0.41 -8.23
C ASN A 162 -10.96 1.37 -7.05
N VAL A 163 -10.21 2.45 -7.17
CA VAL A 163 -10.07 3.46 -6.11
C VAL A 163 -10.65 4.80 -6.56
N TYR A 164 -11.40 5.45 -5.67
CA TYR A 164 -11.99 6.76 -5.88
C TYR A 164 -11.70 7.65 -4.68
N LEU A 165 -11.58 8.96 -4.90
CA LEU A 165 -11.53 9.93 -3.81
C LEU A 165 -12.96 10.14 -3.29
N GLN A 166 -13.20 9.92 -2.00
CA GLN A 166 -14.50 10.10 -1.41
C GLN A 166 -14.67 11.53 -0.89
N GLN A 167 -15.74 12.21 -1.30
CA GLN A 167 -16.07 13.58 -0.89
C GLN A 167 -17.42 13.67 -0.15
N GLY A 168 -18.23 12.62 -0.23
CA GLY A 168 -19.50 12.43 0.48
C GLY A 168 -19.67 10.98 0.88
N ASN A 169 -20.89 10.44 0.83
CA ASN A 169 -21.17 9.08 1.35
C ASN A 169 -21.61 8.07 0.27
N ASP A 170 -21.82 8.51 -0.96
CA ASP A 170 -22.21 7.60 -2.04
C ASP A 170 -21.02 6.78 -2.56
N THR A 171 -21.34 5.65 -3.17
CA THR A 171 -20.39 4.79 -3.88
C THR A 171 -20.87 4.57 -5.32
N PRO A 172 -20.00 4.10 -6.24
CA PRO A 172 -20.40 3.75 -7.59
C PRO A 172 -21.60 2.79 -7.62
N PRO A 173 -22.59 3.01 -8.51
CA PRO A 173 -23.81 2.19 -8.57
C PRO A 173 -23.51 0.69 -8.68
N GLY A 174 -24.22 -0.11 -7.88
CA GLY A 174 -24.08 -1.57 -7.88
C GLY A 174 -22.75 -2.09 -7.30
N LYS A 175 -21.99 -1.23 -6.61
CA LYS A 175 -20.74 -1.62 -5.93
C LYS A 175 -20.89 -1.46 -4.42
N THR A 176 -20.36 -2.43 -3.70
CA THR A 176 -20.09 -2.30 -2.26
C THR A 176 -18.62 -1.95 -2.11
N CYS A 177 -18.33 -0.77 -1.59
CA CYS A 177 -16.96 -0.29 -1.43
C CYS A 177 -16.59 -0.15 0.04
N THR A 178 -15.31 -0.24 0.33
CA THR A 178 -14.76 -0.04 1.67
C THR A 178 -14.07 1.33 1.73
N LEU A 179 -14.36 2.11 2.77
CA LEU A 179 -13.62 3.34 3.08
C LEU A 179 -12.20 2.98 3.50
N VAL A 180 -11.21 3.60 2.87
CA VAL A 180 -9.79 3.38 3.09
C VAL A 180 -9.02 4.69 3.05
N THR A 181 -7.79 4.65 3.54
CA THR A 181 -6.80 5.71 3.37
C THR A 181 -5.59 5.14 2.64
N LEU A 182 -4.90 5.99 1.90
CA LEU A 182 -3.69 5.62 1.17
C LEU A 182 -2.47 6.10 1.93
N HIS A 183 -1.45 5.26 2.05
CA HIS A 183 -0.25 5.50 2.84
C HIS A 183 1.02 5.21 2.05
N LEU A 184 2.08 5.93 2.37
CA LEU A 184 3.42 5.47 2.08
C LEU A 184 3.73 4.23 2.93
N PRO A 185 4.50 3.26 2.43
CA PRO A 185 5.08 2.23 3.27
C PRO A 185 5.86 2.88 4.41
N CYS A 186 5.54 2.52 5.65
CA CYS A 186 6.35 2.92 6.79
C CYS A 186 7.79 2.47 6.53
N LEU A 187 8.75 3.39 6.61
CA LEU A 187 10.17 3.06 6.57
C LEU A 187 10.46 2.19 7.78
N CYS A 188 10.84 0.94 7.55
CA CYS A 188 11.27 0.01 8.58
C CYS A 188 12.62 0.44 9.17
#